data_AF-A0A2E0JF21-F1
#
_entry.id   AF-A0A2E0JF21-F1
#
_cell.length_a   1.000
_cell.length_b   1.000
_cell.length_c   1.000
_cell.angle_alpha   90.00
_cell.angle_beta   90.00
_cell.angle_gamma   90.00
#
_symmetry.space_group_name_H-M   'P 1'
#
loop_
_entity.id
_entity.type
_entity.pdbx_description
1 polymer ?
#
loop_
_entity_poly.entity_id
_entity_poly.type
_entity_poly.pdbx_seq_one_letter_code
_entity_poly.pdbx_strand_id
1 'polypeptide(L)'
;MNALARIFASPQGIVFFVAVLFALVLGLINPAFFTPATLIDLARNGLVTGIFALGVMMVLASGGIDVSHTAIGAFAMYATMKIVLGIDLDLPIIAYFVIAAVIGAGLGLINGVLIGGLGLNTLIVTLGTLSFFRGALLTFLGTTYITSVPREVINFSRTILIRIENAVGQMVSLPASFLVLVAVTIVLAIIMNFTVFGRKVYAIGGSEEAAQRIGIRIKRVKVLIYVIAGAIAGLAGMTHVTLSRMANPFDLVGMELNVIAAVVLGGARITGGHGTVLGTLLGVFVITMINTTLLMAGVPSYWQKFVIGCLIIVGTGLPIVIDRLARHRQRMKRPLEAG
;
A
#
# COMPACT_ATOMS: atom_id res chain seq x y z
N MET A 1 -15.35 -4.18 -31.61
CA MET A 1 -15.26 -4.55 -30.18
C MET A 1 -15.38 -3.27 -29.37
N ASN A 2 -16.53 -3.03 -28.72
CA ASN A 2 -16.88 -1.73 -28.13
C ASN A 2 -15.87 -1.30 -27.05
N ALA A 3 -15.60 0.01 -26.94
CA ALA A 3 -14.65 0.57 -25.96
C ALA A 3 -14.96 0.13 -24.51
N LEU A 4 -16.25 -0.02 -24.18
CA LEU A 4 -16.71 -0.58 -22.91
C LEU A 4 -16.21 -2.02 -22.67
N ALA A 5 -16.27 -2.89 -23.68
CA ALA A 5 -15.81 -4.28 -23.55
C ALA A 5 -14.27 -4.37 -23.35
N ARG A 6 -13.50 -3.42 -23.87
CA ARG A 6 -12.04 -3.33 -23.60
C ARG A 6 -11.73 -2.84 -22.20
N ILE A 7 -12.54 -1.92 -21.66
CA ILE A 7 -12.38 -1.43 -20.28
C ILE A 7 -12.68 -2.58 -19.30
N PHE A 8 -13.80 -3.29 -19.47
CA PHE A 8 -14.14 -4.45 -18.62
C PHE A 8 -13.18 -5.65 -18.78
N ALA A 9 -12.48 -5.77 -19.91
CA ALA A 9 -11.46 -6.80 -20.10
C ALA A 9 -10.06 -6.41 -19.55
N SER A 10 -9.87 -5.16 -19.13
CA SER A 10 -8.61 -4.72 -18.51
C SER A 10 -8.58 -5.11 -17.02
N PRO A 11 -7.41 -5.44 -16.43
CA PRO A 11 -7.30 -5.72 -14.99
C PRO A 11 -7.92 -4.61 -14.13
N GLN A 12 -7.74 -3.34 -14.53
CA GLN A 12 -8.30 -2.18 -13.84
C GLN A 12 -9.84 -2.16 -13.90
N GLY A 13 -10.43 -2.55 -15.03
CA GLY A 13 -11.89 -2.60 -15.18
C GLY A 13 -12.55 -3.76 -14.43
N ILE A 14 -11.88 -4.91 -14.31
CA ILE A 14 -12.37 -6.02 -13.47
C ILE A 14 -12.41 -5.57 -12.01
N VAL A 15 -11.37 -4.89 -11.55
CA VAL A 15 -11.24 -4.43 -10.17
C VAL A 15 -12.26 -3.34 -9.87
N PHE A 16 -12.42 -2.39 -10.80
CA PHE A 16 -13.47 -1.40 -10.72
C PHE A 16 -14.87 -2.04 -10.71
N PHE A 17 -15.11 -3.07 -11.53
CA PHE A 17 -16.38 -3.80 -11.53
C PHE A 17 -16.63 -4.52 -10.21
N VAL A 18 -15.63 -5.20 -9.64
CA VAL A 18 -15.73 -5.82 -8.31
C VAL A 18 -16.00 -4.76 -7.24
N ALA A 19 -15.32 -3.61 -7.31
CA ALA A 19 -15.54 -2.49 -6.40
C ALA A 19 -16.98 -1.96 -6.48
N VAL A 20 -17.48 -1.73 -7.69
CA VAL A 20 -18.84 -1.24 -7.94
C VAL A 20 -19.88 -2.27 -7.52
N LEU A 21 -19.70 -3.55 -7.87
CA LEU A 21 -20.60 -4.62 -7.47
C LEU A 21 -20.70 -4.71 -5.94
N PHE A 22 -19.56 -4.68 -5.26
CA PHE A 22 -19.53 -4.74 -3.80
C PHE A 22 -20.17 -3.47 -3.19
N ALA A 23 -19.85 -2.29 -3.72
CA ALA A 23 -20.48 -1.03 -3.29
C ALA A 23 -22.01 -1.04 -3.48
N LEU A 24 -22.51 -1.63 -4.58
CA LEU A 24 -23.95 -1.77 -4.84
C LEU A 24 -24.60 -2.75 -3.87
N VAL A 25 -24.01 -3.93 -3.65
CA VAL A 25 -24.52 -4.90 -2.66
C VAL A 25 -24.57 -4.28 -1.27
N LEU A 26 -23.51 -3.56 -0.88
CA LEU A 26 -23.47 -2.87 0.41
C LEU A 26 -24.47 -1.73 0.49
N GLY A 27 -24.67 -0.96 -0.58
CA GLY A 27 -25.67 0.09 -0.65
C GLY A 27 -27.10 -0.42 -0.58
N LEU A 28 -27.36 -1.63 -1.09
CA LEU A 28 -28.65 -2.31 -0.94
C LEU A 28 -28.89 -2.79 0.50
N ILE A 29 -27.84 -3.25 1.19
CA ILE A 29 -27.93 -3.68 2.60
C ILE A 29 -28.03 -2.48 3.54
N ASN A 30 -27.28 -1.40 3.25
CA ASN A 30 -27.25 -0.18 4.04
C ASN A 30 -27.24 1.05 3.12
N PRO A 31 -28.40 1.70 2.89
CA PRO A 31 -28.48 2.91 2.06
C PRO A 31 -27.58 4.06 2.54
N ALA A 32 -27.21 4.09 3.82
CA ALA A 32 -26.25 5.06 4.36
C ALA A 32 -24.82 4.87 3.80
N PHE A 33 -24.55 3.76 3.11
CA PHE A 33 -23.26 3.47 2.50
C PHE A 33 -22.83 4.53 1.48
N PHE A 34 -23.76 5.04 0.66
CA PHE A 34 -23.47 6.07 -0.33
C PHE A 34 -23.44 7.50 0.24
N THR A 35 -23.54 7.65 1.56
CA THR A 35 -23.47 8.97 2.18
C THR A 35 -22.03 9.52 2.16
N PRO A 36 -21.86 10.84 2.04
CA PRO A 36 -20.54 11.48 2.15
C PRO A 36 -19.82 11.13 3.46
N ALA A 37 -20.55 10.90 4.55
CA ALA A 37 -20.01 10.48 5.83
C ALA A 37 -19.29 9.13 5.73
N THR A 38 -19.94 8.10 5.16
CA THR A 38 -19.31 6.79 4.96
C THR A 38 -18.08 6.87 4.06
N LEU A 39 -18.12 7.68 2.99
CA LEU A 39 -16.96 7.87 2.12
C LEU A 39 -15.77 8.51 2.84
N ILE A 40 -16.02 9.47 3.74
CA ILE A 40 -14.99 10.08 4.59
C ILE A 40 -14.42 9.05 5.57
N ASP A 41 -15.26 8.23 6.19
CA ASP A 41 -14.81 7.16 7.08
C ASP A 41 -13.95 6.12 6.35
N LEU A 42 -14.36 5.73 5.14
CA LEU A 42 -13.55 4.84 4.29
C LEU A 42 -12.21 5.48 3.93
N ALA A 43 -12.19 6.76 3.55
CA ALA A 43 -10.95 7.48 3.26
C ALA A 43 -10.02 7.54 4.49
N ARG A 44 -10.59 7.77 5.68
CA ARG A 44 -9.85 7.80 6.95
C ARG A 44 -9.29 6.42 7.33
N ASN A 45 -10.09 5.35 7.21
CA ASN A 45 -9.68 3.99 7.55
C ASN A 45 -8.66 3.42 6.56
N GLY A 46 -8.73 3.82 5.28
CA GLY A 46 -7.80 3.38 4.24
C GLY A 46 -6.49 4.14 4.21
N LEU A 47 -6.31 5.16 5.05
CA LEU A 47 -5.23 6.14 4.92
C LEU A 47 -3.84 5.51 5.07
N VAL A 48 -3.57 4.84 6.19
CA VAL A 48 -2.25 4.20 6.47
C VAL A 48 -1.98 3.08 5.46
N THR A 49 -2.96 2.22 5.22
CA THR A 49 -2.90 1.14 4.21
C THR A 49 -2.62 1.70 2.82
N GLY A 50 -3.24 2.82 2.46
CA GLY A 50 -3.04 3.51 1.18
C GLY A 50 -1.62 4.00 0.98
N ILE A 51 -1.03 4.64 2.01
CA ILE A 51 0.37 5.09 1.93
C ILE A 51 1.30 3.90 1.76
N PHE A 52 1.14 2.84 2.56
CA PHE A 52 1.93 1.60 2.40
C PHE A 52 1.76 0.97 1.02
N ALA A 53 0.52 0.87 0.54
CA ALA A 53 0.19 0.26 -0.74
C ALA A 53 0.89 0.96 -1.91
N LEU A 54 1.04 2.29 -1.86
CA LEU A 54 1.77 3.04 -2.88
C LEU A 54 3.26 2.66 -2.93
N GLY A 55 3.92 2.54 -1.78
CA GLY A 55 5.30 2.07 -1.70
C GLY A 55 5.46 0.65 -2.22
N VAL A 56 4.57 -0.25 -1.79
CA VAL A 56 4.53 -1.67 -2.20
C VAL A 56 4.24 -1.82 -3.68
N MET A 57 3.34 -1.02 -4.26
CA MET A 57 3.03 -1.03 -5.69
C MET A 57 4.27 -0.81 -6.55
N MET A 58 5.13 0.14 -6.19
CA MET A 58 6.37 0.40 -6.92
C MET A 58 7.33 -0.80 -6.84
N VAL A 59 7.42 -1.47 -5.69
CA VAL A 59 8.23 -2.69 -5.55
C VAL A 59 7.66 -3.82 -6.43
N LEU A 60 6.34 -4.06 -6.38
CA LEU A 60 5.70 -5.07 -7.24
C LEU A 60 5.88 -4.74 -8.72
N ALA A 61 5.73 -3.48 -9.11
CA ALA A 61 5.93 -3.05 -10.50
C ALA A 61 7.34 -3.39 -11.02
N SER A 62 8.35 -3.43 -10.15
CA SER A 62 9.72 -3.82 -10.47
C SER A 62 9.96 -5.34 -10.53
N GLY A 63 8.98 -6.17 -10.16
CA GLY A 63 9.12 -7.62 -10.05
C GLY A 63 9.60 -8.11 -8.68
N GLY A 64 9.66 -7.23 -7.68
CA GLY A 64 9.98 -7.59 -6.30
C GLY A 64 8.74 -7.81 -5.44
N ILE A 65 8.91 -8.48 -4.31
CA ILE A 65 7.88 -8.57 -3.25
C ILE A 65 8.51 -8.01 -1.98
N ASP A 66 7.89 -6.97 -1.40
CA ASP A 66 8.30 -6.40 -0.13
C ASP A 66 7.27 -6.67 0.96
N VAL A 67 7.67 -7.52 1.91
CA VAL A 67 6.88 -7.82 3.12
C VAL A 67 7.33 -6.93 4.28
N SER A 68 8.54 -6.36 4.26
CA SER A 68 9.17 -5.65 5.39
C SER A 68 8.64 -4.25 5.69
N HIS A 69 7.95 -3.62 4.73
CA HIS A 69 7.41 -2.26 4.82
C HIS A 69 6.68 -1.91 6.13
N THR A 70 5.89 -2.82 6.70
CA THR A 70 5.18 -2.60 7.97
C THR A 70 6.13 -2.47 9.15
N ALA A 71 7.15 -3.34 9.23
CA ALA A 71 8.19 -3.27 10.25
C ALA A 71 9.06 -2.02 10.08
N ILE A 72 9.34 -1.61 8.84
CA ILE A 72 10.02 -0.34 8.56
C ILE A 72 9.19 0.84 9.09
N GLY A 73 7.88 0.87 8.81
CA GLY A 73 6.99 1.91 9.31
C GLY A 73 6.88 1.92 10.83
N ALA A 74 6.76 0.75 11.46
CA ALA A 74 6.70 0.63 12.91
C ALA A 74 8.01 1.07 13.58
N PHE A 75 9.15 0.70 13.00
CA PHE A 75 10.46 1.14 13.47
C PHE A 75 10.60 2.65 13.33
N ALA A 76 10.32 3.20 12.15
CA ALA A 76 10.48 4.61 11.85
C ALA A 76 9.61 5.50 12.75
N MET A 77 8.34 5.14 12.96
CA MET A 77 7.44 5.92 13.80
C MET A 77 7.87 5.91 15.27
N TYR A 78 8.30 4.76 15.79
CA TYR A 78 8.69 4.62 17.19
C TYR A 78 10.05 5.27 17.46
N ALA A 79 11.02 5.07 16.58
CA ALA A 79 12.32 5.73 16.64
C ALA A 79 12.17 7.25 16.57
N THR A 80 11.32 7.77 15.68
CA THR A 80 11.03 9.21 15.60
C THR A 80 10.50 9.75 16.93
N MET A 81 9.54 9.07 17.57
CA MET A 81 9.01 9.50 18.87
C MET A 81 10.07 9.45 19.97
N LYS A 82 10.88 8.38 20.03
CA LYS A 82 11.97 8.26 21.01
C LYS A 82 13.01 9.36 20.85
N ILE A 83 13.40 9.68 19.61
CA ILE A 83 14.37 10.73 19.31
C ILE A 83 13.82 12.07 19.76
N VAL A 84 12.61 12.44 19.32
CA VAL A 84 12.06 13.79 19.60
C VAL A 84 11.74 13.98 21.08
N LEU A 85 11.23 12.96 21.77
CA LEU A 85 10.98 13.03 23.21
C LEU A 85 12.28 13.02 24.04
N GLY A 86 13.35 12.37 23.55
CA GLY A 86 14.62 12.31 24.25
C GLY A 86 15.41 13.62 24.19
N ILE A 87 15.20 14.43 23.16
CA ILE A 87 15.87 15.72 22.95
C ILE A 87 15.04 16.93 23.42
N ASP A 88 13.79 16.69 23.83
CA ASP A 88 12.83 17.71 24.30
C ASP A 88 12.70 18.94 23.38
N LEU A 89 12.75 18.72 22.06
CA LEU A 89 12.59 19.77 21.05
C LEU A 89 11.15 19.89 20.60
N ASP A 90 10.63 21.12 20.63
CA ASP A 90 9.40 21.48 19.96
C ASP A 90 9.68 21.71 18.47
N LEU A 91 9.33 20.73 17.64
CA LEU A 91 9.57 20.75 16.20
C LEU A 91 8.26 20.95 15.44
N PRO A 92 8.29 21.59 14.26
CA PRO A 92 7.11 21.65 13.41
C PRO A 92 6.71 20.25 12.94
N ILE A 93 5.41 20.01 12.73
CA ILE A 93 4.89 18.69 12.34
C ILE A 93 5.61 18.07 11.13
N ILE A 94 6.01 18.89 10.16
CA ILE A 94 6.74 18.45 8.95
C ILE A 94 8.05 17.75 9.32
N ALA A 95 8.75 18.22 10.36
CA ALA A 95 10.02 17.62 10.80
C ALA A 95 9.82 16.17 11.27
N TYR A 96 8.73 15.84 11.96
CA TYR A 96 8.42 14.46 12.37
C TYR A 96 8.26 13.54 11.16
N PHE A 97 7.51 13.98 10.14
CA PHE A 97 7.35 13.22 8.90
C PHE A 97 8.67 13.06 8.14
N VAL A 98 9.51 14.10 8.11
CA VAL A 98 10.83 14.04 7.48
C VAL A 98 11.76 13.08 8.22
N ILE A 99 11.83 13.13 9.55
CA ILE A 99 12.64 12.20 10.37
C ILE A 99 12.17 10.76 10.12
N ALA A 100 10.87 10.50 10.18
CA ALA A 100 10.32 9.17 9.93
C ALA A 100 10.61 8.69 8.50
N ALA A 101 10.49 9.55 7.50
CA ALA A 101 10.83 9.24 6.11
C ALA A 101 12.33 8.95 5.94
N VAL A 102 13.22 9.68 6.62
CA VAL A 102 14.67 9.46 6.58
C VAL A 102 15.05 8.13 7.24
N ILE A 103 14.49 7.83 8.42
CA ILE A 103 14.71 6.54 9.09
C ILE A 103 14.20 5.40 8.20
N GLY A 104 12.99 5.54 7.66
CA GLY A 104 12.41 4.59 6.73
C GLY A 104 13.25 4.39 5.48
N ALA A 105 13.76 5.47 4.88
CA ALA A 105 14.68 5.44 3.75
C ALA A 105 16.00 4.72 4.08
N GLY A 106 16.53 4.91 5.30
CA GLY A 106 17.73 4.23 5.78
C GLY A 106 17.52 2.72 5.93
N LEU A 107 16.39 2.28 6.48
CA LEU A 107 16.04 0.86 6.55
C LEU A 107 15.76 0.28 5.15
N GLY A 108 15.10 1.05 4.28
CA GLY A 108 14.91 0.72 2.88
C GLY A 108 16.22 0.60 2.10
N LEU A 109 17.25 1.39 2.45
CA LEU A 109 18.59 1.29 1.87
C LEU A 109 19.23 -0.06 2.19
N ILE A 110 19.06 -0.59 3.40
CA ILE A 110 19.56 -1.91 3.78
C ILE A 110 18.97 -2.97 2.84
N ASN A 111 17.66 -2.97 2.65
CA ASN A 111 16.99 -3.87 1.70
C ASN A 111 17.48 -3.64 0.27
N GLY A 112 17.60 -2.38 -0.14
CA GLY A 112 18.09 -1.99 -1.45
C GLY A 112 19.49 -2.52 -1.75
N VAL A 113 20.40 -2.46 -0.78
CA VAL A 113 21.78 -2.95 -0.91
C VAL A 113 21.82 -4.47 -0.95
N LEU A 114 21.08 -5.15 -0.08
CA LEU A 114 21.01 -6.61 -0.06
C LEU A 114 20.42 -7.17 -1.37
N ILE A 115 19.36 -6.53 -1.89
CA ILE A 115 18.66 -6.99 -3.08
C ILE A 115 19.36 -6.52 -4.36
N GLY A 116 19.55 -5.21 -4.51
CA GLY A 116 20.12 -4.62 -5.71
C GLY A 116 21.65 -4.70 -5.77
N GLY A 117 22.33 -4.56 -4.63
CA GLY A 117 23.79 -4.61 -4.56
C GLY A 117 24.33 -6.04 -4.62
N LEU A 118 23.88 -6.88 -3.68
CA LEU A 118 24.34 -8.27 -3.52
C LEU A 118 23.57 -9.28 -4.39
N GLY A 119 22.42 -8.90 -4.97
CA GLY A 119 21.65 -9.79 -5.84
C GLY A 119 20.85 -10.87 -5.10
N LEU A 120 20.54 -10.67 -3.82
CA LEU A 120 19.76 -11.62 -3.03
C LEU A 120 18.29 -11.61 -3.45
N ASN A 121 17.61 -12.74 -3.25
CA ASN A 121 16.18 -12.87 -3.54
C ASN A 121 15.35 -11.90 -2.68
N THR A 122 14.42 -11.17 -3.31
CA THR A 122 13.63 -10.12 -2.66
C THR A 122 12.77 -10.64 -1.51
N LEU A 123 12.16 -11.82 -1.68
CA LEU A 123 11.27 -12.38 -0.66
C LEU A 123 12.07 -12.84 0.56
N ILE A 124 13.22 -13.48 0.35
CA ILE A 124 14.10 -13.93 1.45
C ILE A 124 14.59 -12.72 2.25
N VAL A 125 15.06 -11.67 1.57
CA VAL A 125 15.55 -10.46 2.24
C VAL A 125 14.43 -9.75 2.98
N THR A 126 13.25 -9.58 2.38
CA THR A 126 12.18 -8.79 3.00
C THR A 126 11.48 -9.55 4.13
N LEU A 127 11.39 -10.88 4.08
CA LEU A 127 10.96 -11.69 5.22
C LEU A 127 12.00 -11.70 6.35
N GLY A 128 13.29 -11.80 6.01
CA GLY A 128 14.37 -11.73 7.00
C GLY A 128 14.45 -10.36 7.68
N THR A 129 14.35 -9.28 6.90
CA THR A 129 14.41 -7.90 7.40
C THR A 129 13.14 -7.48 8.12
N LEU A 130 11.97 -8.03 7.79
CA LEU A 130 10.76 -7.89 8.62
C LEU A 130 11.05 -8.32 10.06
N SER A 131 11.56 -9.54 10.24
CA SER A 131 11.89 -10.10 11.57
C SER A 131 13.04 -9.35 12.22
N PHE A 132 14.07 -9.00 11.46
CA PHE A 132 15.23 -8.26 11.97
C PHE A 132 14.87 -6.86 12.44
N PHE A 133 14.18 -6.05 11.63
CA PHE A 133 13.77 -4.69 12.01
C PHE A 133 12.77 -4.72 13.16
N ARG A 134 11.79 -5.64 13.14
CA ARG A 134 10.88 -5.80 14.27
C ARG A 134 11.62 -6.19 15.56
N GLY A 135 12.52 -7.17 15.48
CA GLY A 135 13.33 -7.60 16.62
C GLY A 135 14.25 -6.49 17.15
N ALA A 136 14.85 -5.71 16.25
CA ALA A 136 15.70 -4.57 16.60
C ALA A 136 14.89 -3.45 17.26
N LEU A 137 13.70 -3.13 16.74
CA LEU A 137 12.77 -2.18 17.37
C LEU A 137 12.47 -2.59 18.82
N LEU A 138 12.01 -3.83 19.02
CA LEU A 138 11.56 -4.29 20.34
C LEU A 138 12.73 -4.46 21.33
N THR A 139 13.91 -4.87 20.85
CA THR A 139 15.09 -5.09 21.69
C THR A 139 15.82 -3.79 22.04
N PHE A 140 16.06 -2.90 21.07
CA PHE A 140 16.93 -1.74 21.27
C PHE A 140 16.18 -0.44 21.55
N LEU A 141 14.96 -0.26 21.01
CA LEU A 141 14.16 0.95 21.26
C LEU A 141 13.15 0.75 22.38
N GLY A 142 12.58 -0.46 22.46
CA GLY A 142 11.76 -0.91 23.57
C GLY A 142 10.34 -1.35 23.18
N THR A 143 9.60 -1.81 24.18
CA THR A 143 8.28 -2.43 24.05
C THR A 143 7.16 -1.61 24.70
N THR A 144 7.49 -0.47 25.31
CA THR A 144 6.50 0.35 26.02
C THR A 144 5.73 1.24 25.07
N TYR A 145 4.45 1.44 25.37
CA TYR A 145 3.59 2.38 24.66
C TYR A 145 3.97 3.81 25.00
N ILE A 146 4.18 4.63 23.97
CA ILE A 146 4.43 6.07 24.13
C ILE A 146 3.08 6.79 23.97
N THR A 147 2.44 7.11 25.10
CA THR A 147 1.12 7.75 25.15
C THR A 147 1.21 9.28 25.22
N SER A 148 2.32 9.81 25.72
CA SER A 148 2.63 11.24 25.80
C SER A 148 3.30 11.72 24.50
N VAL A 149 2.53 11.76 23.40
CA VAL A 149 3.02 12.31 22.13
C VAL A 149 3.12 13.84 22.18
N PRO A 150 4.08 14.46 21.46
CA PRO A 150 4.24 15.91 21.45
C PRO A 150 2.98 16.68 21.03
N ARG A 151 2.85 17.91 21.52
CA ARG A 151 1.67 18.76 21.29
C ARG A 151 1.39 18.99 19.82
N GLU A 152 2.43 19.17 19.00
CA GLU A 152 2.30 19.37 17.56
C GLU A 152 1.69 18.16 16.84
N VAL A 153 2.00 16.94 17.28
CA VAL A 153 1.35 15.71 16.76
C VAL A 153 -0.14 15.71 17.11
N ILE A 154 -0.49 16.13 18.33
CA ILE A 154 -1.89 16.22 18.76
C ILE A 154 -2.64 17.32 18.01
N ASN A 155 -2.03 18.49 17.83
CA ASN A 155 -2.59 19.63 17.10
C ASN A 155 -2.88 19.25 15.64
N PHE A 156 -1.91 18.62 14.97
CA PHE A 156 -2.09 18.14 13.61
C PHE A 156 -3.16 17.04 13.51
N SER A 157 -3.17 16.09 14.45
CA SER A 157 -4.22 15.06 14.57
C SER A 157 -5.64 15.63 14.74
N ARG A 158 -5.76 16.80 15.37
CA ARG A 158 -7.04 17.51 15.58
C ARG A 158 -7.42 18.44 14.43
N THR A 159 -6.51 18.68 13.49
CA THR A 159 -6.79 19.52 12.33
C THR A 159 -7.68 18.76 11.37
N ILE A 160 -8.90 19.27 11.14
CA ILE A 160 -9.92 18.63 10.32
C ILE A 160 -10.07 19.40 9.01
N LEU A 161 -10.02 18.68 7.89
CA LEU A 161 -10.22 19.25 6.55
C LEU A 161 -11.70 19.35 6.20
N ILE A 162 -12.44 18.28 6.48
CA ILE A 162 -13.87 18.15 6.15
C ILE A 162 -14.58 17.58 7.38
N ARG A 163 -15.71 18.18 7.75
CA ARG A 163 -16.57 17.70 8.84
C ARG A 163 -17.99 17.64 8.34
N ILE A 164 -18.63 16.47 8.46
CA ILE A 164 -20.00 16.24 8.01
C ILE A 164 -20.74 15.48 9.12
N GLU A 165 -21.98 15.87 9.38
CA GLU A 165 -22.87 15.17 10.29
C GLU A 165 -23.55 14.01 9.55
N ASN A 166 -23.52 12.81 10.13
CA ASN A 166 -24.20 11.66 9.56
C ASN A 166 -25.71 11.68 9.91
N ALA A 167 -26.48 10.77 9.32
CA ALA A 167 -27.93 10.70 9.52
C ALA A 167 -28.37 10.41 10.97
N VAL A 168 -27.44 10.06 11.87
CA VAL A 168 -27.68 9.74 13.28
C VAL A 168 -27.12 10.84 14.21
N GLY A 169 -26.77 12.01 13.65
CA GLY A 169 -26.27 13.16 14.40
C GLY A 169 -24.80 13.05 14.86
N GLN A 170 -24.06 12.05 14.37
CA GLN A 170 -22.64 11.89 14.70
C GLN A 170 -21.77 12.62 13.69
N MET A 171 -20.79 13.37 14.20
CA MET A 171 -19.84 14.11 13.38
C MET A 171 -18.74 13.19 12.86
N VAL A 172 -18.70 13.01 11.54
CA VAL A 172 -17.62 12.34 10.82
C VAL A 172 -16.63 13.40 10.30
N SER A 173 -15.33 13.13 10.42
CA SER A 173 -14.29 14.09 10.06
C SER A 173 -13.12 13.46 9.29
N LEU A 174 -12.63 14.20 8.30
CA LEU A 174 -11.42 13.87 7.55
C LEU A 174 -10.23 14.62 8.15
N PRO A 175 -9.27 13.93 8.79
CA PRO A 175 -8.11 14.58 9.40
C PRO A 175 -7.13 15.11 8.35
N ALA A 176 -6.33 16.13 8.72
CA ALA A 176 -5.28 16.70 7.89
C ALA A 176 -4.21 15.68 7.45
N SER A 177 -4.06 14.57 8.19
CA SER A 177 -3.26 13.40 7.77
C SER A 177 -3.60 12.89 6.36
N PHE A 178 -4.82 13.14 5.86
CA PHE A 178 -5.20 12.78 4.49
C PHE A 178 -4.33 13.48 3.44
N LEU A 179 -3.82 14.68 3.74
CA LEU A 179 -2.89 15.40 2.87
C LEU A 179 -1.58 14.64 2.66
N VAL A 180 -1.15 13.82 3.62
CA VAL A 180 0.05 12.98 3.47
C VAL A 180 -0.19 11.91 2.39
N LEU A 181 -1.34 11.25 2.40
CA LEU A 181 -1.72 10.29 1.36
C LEU A 181 -1.80 10.97 -0.01
N VAL A 182 -2.43 12.16 -0.08
CA VAL A 182 -2.52 12.93 -1.33
C VAL A 182 -1.13 13.32 -1.83
N ALA A 183 -0.26 13.82 -0.97
CA ALA A 183 1.11 14.18 -1.32
C ALA A 183 1.91 12.98 -1.85
N VAL A 184 1.88 11.83 -1.15
CA VAL A 184 2.54 10.60 -1.59
C VAL A 184 1.97 10.11 -2.91
N THR A 185 0.64 10.18 -3.09
CA THR A 185 -0.04 9.82 -4.34
C THR A 185 0.44 10.66 -5.51
N ILE A 186 0.47 11.98 -5.35
CA ILE A 186 0.90 12.91 -6.40
C ILE A 186 2.38 12.68 -6.74
N VAL A 187 3.24 12.63 -5.72
CA VAL A 187 4.68 12.42 -5.90
C VAL A 187 4.94 11.09 -6.62
N LEU A 188 4.31 10.01 -6.18
CA LEU A 188 4.51 8.70 -6.80
C LEU A 188 3.90 8.63 -8.21
N ALA A 189 2.74 9.26 -8.44
CA ALA A 189 2.15 9.35 -9.77
C ALA A 189 3.08 10.10 -10.75
N ILE A 190 3.72 11.17 -10.29
CA ILE A 190 4.73 11.90 -11.07
C ILE A 190 5.93 10.98 -11.38
N ILE A 191 6.49 10.35 -10.34
CA ILE A 191 7.63 9.45 -10.48
C ILE A 191 7.33 8.32 -11.47
N MET A 192 6.20 7.64 -11.33
CA MET A 192 5.89 6.43 -12.10
C MET A 192 5.48 6.74 -13.54
N ASN A 193 4.72 7.81 -13.79
CA ASN A 193 4.19 8.10 -15.13
C ASN A 193 5.06 9.06 -15.93
N PHE A 194 5.73 10.01 -15.29
CA PHE A 194 6.38 11.13 -15.99
C PHE A 194 7.91 11.08 -15.95
N THR A 195 8.54 10.26 -15.10
CA THR A 195 10.01 10.21 -15.01
C THR A 195 10.65 9.02 -15.74
N VAL A 196 11.93 9.16 -16.08
CA VAL A 196 12.76 8.05 -16.61
C VAL A 196 12.89 6.93 -15.57
N PHE A 197 12.88 7.25 -14.27
CA PHE A 197 12.96 6.25 -13.21
C PHE A 197 11.76 5.32 -13.24
N GLY A 198 10.53 5.85 -13.32
CA GLY A 198 9.31 5.05 -13.46
C GLY A 198 9.37 4.09 -14.67
N ARG A 199 9.83 4.59 -15.83
CA ARG A 199 10.03 3.73 -17.02
C ARG A 199 11.03 2.60 -16.79
N LYS A 200 12.13 2.86 -16.05
CA LYS A 200 13.11 1.84 -15.67
C LYS A 200 12.50 0.79 -14.73
N VAL A 201 11.67 1.20 -13.77
CA VAL A 201 10.97 0.30 -12.85
C VAL A 201 10.12 -0.70 -13.62
N TYR A 202 9.26 -0.23 -14.53
CA TYR A 202 8.43 -1.13 -15.35
C TYR A 202 9.24 -1.98 -16.34
N ALA A 203 10.32 -1.43 -16.92
CA ALA A 203 11.19 -2.20 -17.81
C ALA A 203 11.86 -3.39 -17.09
N ILE A 204 12.37 -3.17 -15.88
CA ILE A 204 12.96 -4.24 -15.05
C ILE A 204 11.90 -5.30 -14.72
N GLY A 205 10.70 -4.87 -14.31
CA GLY A 205 9.62 -5.81 -13.99
C GLY A 205 9.07 -6.57 -15.19
N GLY A 206 9.23 -6.06 -16.42
CA GLY A 206 8.85 -6.78 -17.64
C GLY A 206 9.86 -7.86 -18.02
N SER A 207 11.15 -7.51 -18.01
CA SER A 207 12.26 -8.46 -18.17
C SER A 207 13.55 -7.80 -17.69
N GLU A 208 14.11 -8.33 -16.60
CA GLU A 208 15.38 -7.85 -16.06
C GLU A 208 16.52 -8.01 -17.07
N GLU A 209 16.56 -9.14 -17.79
CA GLU A 209 17.54 -9.40 -18.85
C GLU A 209 17.45 -8.39 -20.00
N ALA A 210 16.23 -8.09 -20.48
CA ALA A 210 16.03 -7.11 -21.55
C ALA A 210 16.42 -5.70 -21.09
N ALA A 211 16.05 -5.33 -19.86
CA ALA A 211 16.43 -4.06 -19.26
C ALA A 211 17.96 -3.91 -19.16
N GLN A 212 18.67 -4.99 -18.81
CA GLN A 212 20.12 -5.00 -18.76
C GLN A 212 20.75 -4.80 -20.14
N ARG A 213 20.23 -5.47 -21.18
CA ARG A 213 20.73 -5.38 -22.55
C ARG A 213 20.61 -3.97 -23.14
N ILE A 214 19.60 -3.20 -22.72
CA ILE A 214 19.44 -1.79 -23.13
C ILE A 214 20.16 -0.79 -22.20
N GLY A 215 21.06 -1.27 -21.33
CA GLY A 215 21.94 -0.43 -20.51
C GLY A 215 21.35 0.08 -19.19
N ILE A 216 20.22 -0.45 -18.72
CA ILE A 216 19.67 -0.07 -17.41
C ILE A 216 20.55 -0.65 -16.30
N ARG A 217 21.06 0.23 -15.42
CA ARG A 217 21.80 -0.16 -14.22
C ARG A 217 20.86 -0.71 -13.14
N ILE A 218 20.43 -1.96 -13.30
CA ILE A 218 19.43 -2.62 -12.45
C ILE A 218 19.72 -2.45 -10.97
N LYS A 219 20.97 -2.70 -10.55
CA LYS A 219 21.40 -2.58 -9.15
C LYS A 219 21.01 -1.25 -8.51
N ARG A 220 21.30 -0.14 -9.19
CA ARG A 220 21.02 1.23 -8.69
C ARG A 220 19.52 1.50 -8.65
N VAL A 221 18.78 1.00 -9.65
CA VAL A 221 17.32 1.18 -9.70
C VAL A 221 16.65 0.41 -8.57
N LYS A 222 17.03 -0.87 -8.35
CA LYS A 222 16.56 -1.67 -7.22
C LYS A 222 16.84 -1.00 -5.87
N VAL A 223 18.07 -0.51 -5.64
CA VAL A 223 18.40 0.23 -4.42
C VAL A 223 17.46 1.41 -4.21
N LEU A 224 17.26 2.25 -5.24
CA LEU A 224 16.42 3.44 -5.14
C LEU A 224 14.93 3.10 -4.93
N ILE A 225 14.44 2.01 -5.52
CA ILE A 225 13.07 1.52 -5.28
C ILE A 225 12.85 1.25 -3.79
N TYR A 226 13.74 0.49 -3.14
CA TYR A 226 13.58 0.15 -1.72
C TYR A 226 13.81 1.33 -0.79
N VAL A 227 14.68 2.28 -1.15
CA VAL A 227 14.85 3.54 -0.41
C VAL A 227 13.57 4.38 -0.43
N ILE A 228 12.96 4.56 -1.62
CA ILE A 228 11.70 5.32 -1.75
C ILE A 228 10.56 4.57 -1.05
N ALA A 229 10.47 3.24 -1.20
CA ALA A 229 9.45 2.44 -0.52
C ALA A 229 9.60 2.52 1.01
N GLY A 230 10.83 2.49 1.52
CA GLY A 230 11.13 2.67 2.94
C GLY A 230 10.76 4.07 3.44
N ALA A 231 11.02 5.12 2.67
CA ALA A 231 10.60 6.48 3.00
C ALA A 231 9.08 6.59 3.12
N ILE A 232 8.35 6.01 2.16
CA ILE A 232 6.88 5.95 2.17
C ILE A 232 6.37 5.15 3.37
N ALA A 233 7.02 4.04 3.72
CA ALA A 233 6.70 3.26 4.91
C ALA A 233 6.88 4.07 6.21
N GLY A 234 7.94 4.88 6.30
CA GLY A 234 8.15 5.81 7.40
C GLY A 234 7.04 6.86 7.53
N LEU A 235 6.62 7.45 6.40
CA LEU A 235 5.48 8.37 6.36
C LEU A 235 4.17 7.70 6.80
N ALA A 236 3.93 6.45 6.39
CA ALA A 236 2.76 5.67 6.81
C ALA A 236 2.77 5.44 8.33
N GLY A 237 3.92 5.06 8.90
CA GLY A 237 4.08 4.88 10.34
C GLY A 237 3.85 6.18 11.12
N MET A 238 4.43 7.30 10.69
CA MET A 238 4.21 8.59 11.35
C MET A 238 2.74 9.06 11.24
N THR A 239 2.09 8.75 10.12
CA THR A 239 0.66 8.99 9.95
C THR A 239 -0.17 8.17 10.94
N HIS A 240 0.20 6.90 11.15
CA HIS A 240 -0.45 6.03 12.13
C HIS A 240 -0.36 6.61 13.55
N VAL A 241 0.83 7.02 14.00
CA VAL A 241 1.03 7.67 15.31
C VAL A 241 0.19 8.92 15.47
N THR A 242 0.07 9.72 14.40
CA THR A 242 -0.77 10.92 14.40
C THR A 242 -2.25 10.57 14.60
N LEU A 243 -2.73 9.52 13.95
CA LEU A 243 -4.14 9.10 14.03
C LEU A 243 -4.48 8.46 15.37
N SER A 244 -3.61 7.59 15.89
CA SER A 244 -3.78 6.90 17.17
C SER A 244 -3.44 7.78 18.37
N ARG A 245 -2.68 8.87 18.16
CA ARG A 245 -2.10 9.73 19.20
C ARG A 245 -1.23 8.96 20.19
N MET A 246 -0.63 7.87 19.72
CA MET A 246 0.20 6.98 20.52
C MET A 246 1.18 6.25 19.61
N ALA A 247 2.41 6.08 20.06
CA ALA A 247 3.36 5.19 19.40
C ALA A 247 3.38 3.83 20.11
N ASN A 248 2.79 2.83 19.46
CA ASN A 248 2.83 1.44 19.88
C ASN A 248 3.81 0.65 18.99
N PRO A 249 4.88 0.06 19.55
CA PRO A 249 5.89 -0.66 18.76
C PRO A 249 5.37 -1.99 18.17
N PHE A 250 4.20 -2.47 18.59
CA PHE A 250 3.56 -3.69 18.06
C PHE A 250 2.58 -3.44 16.92
N ASP A 251 2.21 -2.18 16.65
CA ASP A 251 1.28 -1.83 15.58
C ASP A 251 1.88 -2.05 14.19
N LEU A 252 1.02 -2.00 13.17
CA LEU A 252 1.32 -2.15 11.73
C LEU A 252 1.75 -3.55 11.31
N VAL A 253 2.60 -4.24 12.08
CA VAL A 253 3.03 -5.58 11.73
C VAL A 253 1.85 -6.57 11.79
N GLY A 254 1.66 -7.36 10.74
CA GLY A 254 0.50 -8.23 10.52
C GLY A 254 -0.46 -7.71 9.44
N MET A 255 -0.28 -6.48 8.94
CA MET A 255 -1.06 -5.93 7.82
C MET A 255 -0.40 -6.14 6.45
N GLU A 256 0.76 -6.80 6.37
CA GLU A 256 1.59 -6.90 5.17
C GLU A 256 0.82 -7.54 4.01
N LEU A 257 0.23 -8.70 4.29
CA LEU A 257 -0.52 -9.46 3.30
C LEU A 257 -1.78 -8.72 2.87
N ASN A 258 -2.40 -7.94 3.75
CA ASN A 258 -3.56 -7.13 3.42
C ASN A 258 -3.18 -5.96 2.49
N VAL A 259 -2.03 -5.32 2.73
CA VAL A 259 -1.52 -4.26 1.85
C VAL A 259 -1.16 -4.83 0.48
N ILE A 260 -0.40 -5.93 0.43
CA ILE A 260 -0.04 -6.60 -0.83
C ILE A 260 -1.32 -7.03 -1.56
N ALA A 261 -2.29 -7.60 -0.86
CA ALA A 261 -3.58 -7.96 -1.42
C ALA A 261 -4.30 -6.76 -2.02
N ALA A 262 -4.33 -5.61 -1.35
CA ALA A 262 -4.94 -4.39 -1.90
C ALA A 262 -4.25 -3.95 -3.19
N VAL A 263 -2.93 -4.03 -3.24
CA VAL A 263 -2.13 -3.63 -4.40
C VAL A 263 -2.33 -4.58 -5.59
N VAL A 264 -2.33 -5.89 -5.33
CA VAL A 264 -2.55 -6.93 -6.35
C VAL A 264 -3.99 -6.91 -6.83
N LEU A 265 -4.96 -6.76 -5.91
CA LEU A 265 -6.35 -6.50 -6.25
C LEU A 265 -6.46 -5.20 -7.04
N GLY A 266 -5.64 -4.18 -6.80
CA GLY A 266 -5.56 -2.98 -7.62
C GLY A 266 -5.04 -3.18 -9.05
N GLY A 267 -4.68 -4.42 -9.41
CA GLY A 267 -4.22 -4.80 -10.74
C GLY A 267 -2.69 -4.88 -10.88
N ALA A 268 -1.90 -4.62 -9.83
CA ALA A 268 -0.45 -4.82 -9.90
C ALA A 268 -0.11 -6.31 -10.01
N ARG A 269 0.92 -6.64 -10.79
CA ARG A 269 1.36 -8.03 -10.98
C ARG A 269 2.51 -8.37 -10.05
N ILE A 270 2.40 -9.50 -9.36
CA ILE A 270 3.51 -10.05 -8.54
C ILE A 270 4.74 -10.34 -9.42
N THR A 271 4.54 -10.70 -10.68
CA THR A 271 5.64 -10.95 -11.64
C THR A 271 6.33 -9.69 -12.12
N GLY A 272 5.82 -8.49 -11.82
CA GLY A 272 6.36 -7.23 -12.32
C GLY A 272 5.80 -6.76 -13.65
N GLY A 273 6.24 -5.56 -14.04
CA GLY A 273 5.98 -4.95 -15.34
C GLY A 273 4.62 -4.27 -15.47
N HIS A 274 3.76 -4.35 -14.43
CA HIS A 274 2.47 -3.69 -14.42
C HIS A 274 2.01 -3.33 -13.00
N GLY A 275 1.36 -2.17 -12.88
CA GLY A 275 0.81 -1.61 -11.65
C GLY A 275 0.56 -0.12 -11.85
N THR A 276 -0.52 0.42 -11.29
CA THR A 276 -0.84 1.86 -11.43
C THR A 276 -1.25 2.45 -10.09
N VAL A 277 -0.91 3.71 -9.87
CA VAL A 277 -1.26 4.44 -8.64
C VAL A 277 -2.77 4.43 -8.42
N LEU A 278 -3.57 4.74 -9.44
CA LEU A 278 -5.03 4.73 -9.35
C LEU A 278 -5.59 3.33 -9.06
N GLY A 279 -5.11 2.31 -9.77
CA GLY A 279 -5.53 0.93 -9.52
C GLY A 279 -5.25 0.50 -8.08
N THR A 280 -4.08 0.83 -7.54
CA THR A 280 -3.72 0.55 -6.14
C THR A 280 -4.64 1.25 -5.15
N LEU A 281 -4.96 2.53 -5.35
CA LEU A 281 -5.89 3.24 -4.48
C LEU A 281 -7.32 2.66 -4.54
N LEU A 282 -7.77 2.23 -5.72
CA LEU A 282 -9.04 1.51 -5.86
C LEU A 282 -9.03 0.17 -5.12
N GLY A 283 -7.93 -0.60 -5.23
CA GLY A 283 -7.78 -1.86 -4.49
C GLY A 283 -7.80 -1.65 -2.97
N VAL A 284 -7.11 -0.62 -2.47
CA VAL A 284 -7.17 -0.21 -1.06
C VAL A 284 -8.59 0.17 -0.66
N PHE A 285 -9.28 0.96 -1.48
CA PHE A 285 -10.66 1.36 -1.23
C PHE A 285 -11.58 0.13 -1.07
N VAL A 286 -11.46 -0.87 -1.95
CA VAL A 286 -12.25 -2.11 -1.86
C VAL A 286 -11.96 -2.88 -0.57
N ILE A 287 -10.68 -3.07 -0.22
CA ILE A 287 -10.33 -3.79 1.01
C ILE A 287 -10.80 -3.03 2.25
N THR A 288 -10.63 -1.71 2.29
CA THR A 288 -11.11 -0.89 3.41
C THR A 288 -12.63 -0.91 3.54
N MET A 289 -13.35 -0.90 2.42
CA MET A 289 -14.79 -1.02 2.37
C MET A 289 -15.28 -2.33 2.99
N ILE A 290 -14.67 -3.46 2.60
CA ILE A 290 -14.97 -4.77 3.17
C ILE A 290 -14.74 -4.78 4.69
N ASN A 291 -13.57 -4.32 5.13
CA ASN A 291 -13.23 -4.32 6.56
C ASN A 291 -14.17 -3.44 7.38
N THR A 292 -14.45 -2.22 6.90
CA THR A 292 -15.30 -1.26 7.61
C THR A 292 -16.73 -1.77 7.71
N THR A 293 -17.28 -2.32 6.62
CA THR A 293 -18.67 -2.80 6.62
C THR A 293 -18.85 -4.07 7.44
N LEU A 294 -17.95 -5.04 7.35
CA LEU A 294 -18.02 -6.24 8.19
C LEU A 294 -17.87 -5.89 9.67
N LEU A 295 -17.00 -4.94 10.02
CA LEU A 295 -16.87 -4.44 11.38
C LEU A 295 -18.18 -3.80 11.86
N MET A 296 -18.79 -2.94 11.06
CA MET A 296 -20.07 -2.29 11.39
C MET A 296 -21.23 -3.29 11.51
N ALA A 297 -21.19 -4.39 10.75
CA ALA A 297 -22.17 -5.48 10.87
C ALA A 297 -21.96 -6.36 12.12
N GLY A 298 -20.98 -6.04 12.98
CA GLY A 298 -20.66 -6.82 14.18
C GLY A 298 -19.96 -8.14 13.86
N VAL A 299 -19.49 -8.33 12.63
CA VAL A 299 -18.85 -9.57 12.20
C VAL A 299 -17.42 -9.62 12.76
N PRO A 300 -17.02 -10.71 13.44
CA PRO A 300 -15.68 -10.84 13.97
C PRO A 300 -14.57 -10.69 12.93
N SER A 301 -13.42 -10.15 13.34
CA SER A 301 -12.31 -9.82 12.43
C SER A 301 -11.70 -11.02 11.69
N TYR A 302 -11.87 -12.25 12.18
CA TYR A 302 -11.40 -13.44 11.46
C TYR A 302 -12.20 -13.72 10.17
N TRP A 303 -13.50 -13.38 10.13
CA TRP A 303 -14.30 -13.45 8.91
C TRP A 303 -13.85 -12.44 7.86
N GLN A 304 -13.37 -11.27 8.30
CA GLN A 304 -12.81 -10.28 7.38
C GLN A 304 -11.61 -10.87 6.62
N LYS A 305 -10.70 -11.56 7.33
CA LYS A 305 -9.56 -12.26 6.72
C LYS A 305 -10.00 -13.37 5.76
N PHE A 306 -11.03 -14.13 6.11
CA PHE A 306 -11.60 -15.17 5.25
C PHE A 306 -12.14 -14.59 3.93
N VAL A 307 -12.98 -13.56 4.01
CA VAL A 307 -13.58 -12.90 2.84
C VAL A 307 -12.51 -12.28 1.94
N ILE A 308 -11.52 -11.60 2.52
CA ILE A 308 -10.39 -11.04 1.78
C ILE A 308 -9.61 -12.16 1.06
N GLY A 309 -9.33 -13.28 1.74
CA GLY A 309 -8.66 -14.43 1.15
C GLY A 309 -9.41 -14.99 -0.06
N CYS A 310 -10.72 -15.21 0.07
CA CYS A 310 -11.57 -15.66 -1.03
C CYS A 310 -11.56 -14.66 -2.19
N LEU A 311 -11.67 -13.36 -1.89
CA LEU A 311 -11.69 -12.31 -2.91
C LEU A 311 -10.37 -12.21 -3.67
N ILE A 312 -9.23 -12.38 -3.02
CA ILE A 312 -7.93 -12.42 -3.71
C ILE A 312 -7.87 -13.62 -4.64
N ILE A 313 -8.23 -14.82 -4.17
CA ILE A 313 -8.18 -16.05 -4.98
C ILE A 313 -9.09 -15.91 -6.20
N VAL A 314 -10.32 -15.41 -6.02
CA VAL A 314 -11.25 -15.21 -7.12
C VAL A 314 -10.80 -14.06 -8.03
N GLY A 315 -10.52 -12.89 -7.45
CA GLY A 315 -10.19 -11.67 -8.19
C GLY A 315 -8.88 -11.75 -8.98
N THR A 316 -7.90 -12.51 -8.50
CA THR A 316 -6.61 -12.68 -9.17
C THR A 316 -6.50 -14.00 -9.94
N GLY A 317 -7.11 -15.08 -9.41
CA GLY A 317 -7.07 -16.40 -10.03
C GLY A 317 -8.00 -16.53 -11.23
N LEU A 318 -9.21 -15.95 -11.17
CA LEU A 318 -10.20 -16.08 -12.25
C LEU A 318 -9.70 -15.45 -13.57
N PRO A 319 -9.11 -14.23 -13.59
CA PRO A 319 -8.52 -13.68 -14.81
C PRO A 319 -7.43 -14.57 -15.41
N ILE A 320 -6.58 -15.17 -14.56
CA ILE A 320 -5.48 -16.06 -15.01
C ILE A 320 -6.06 -17.32 -15.67
N VAL A 321 -7.10 -17.91 -15.09
CA VAL A 321 -7.77 -19.10 -15.64
C VAL A 321 -8.45 -18.77 -16.98
N ILE A 322 -9.17 -17.65 -17.05
CA ILE A 322 -9.82 -17.18 -18.28
C ILE A 322 -8.78 -16.94 -19.39
N ASP A 323 -7.68 -16.26 -19.10
CA ASP A 323 -6.59 -16.01 -20.05
C ASP A 323 -5.92 -17.31 -20.51
N ARG A 324 -5.81 -18.31 -19.64
CA ARG A 324 -5.25 -19.62 -19.99
C ARG A 324 -6.18 -20.38 -20.94
N LEU A 325 -7.48 -20.38 -20.67
CA LEU A 325 -8.50 -21.00 -21.51
C LEU A 325 -8.63 -20.32 -22.88
N ALA A 326 -8.58 -18.98 -22.91
CA ALA A 326 -8.60 -18.21 -24.15
C ALA A 326 -7.40 -18.53 -25.06
N ARG A 327 -6.19 -18.59 -24.47
CA ARG A 327 -4.96 -18.99 -25.20
C ARG A 327 -5.02 -20.43 -25.70
N HIS A 328 -5.60 -21.34 -24.93
CA HIS A 328 -5.77 -22.73 -25.35
C HIS A 328 -6.73 -22.86 -26.54
N ARG A 329 -7.85 -22.14 -26.54
CA ARG A 329 -8.79 -22.06 -27.68
C ARG A 329 -8.15 -21.48 -28.94
N GLN A 330 -7.26 -20.49 -28.81
CA GLN A 330 -6.55 -19.92 -29.96
C GLN A 330 -5.52 -20.87 -30.56
N ARG A 331 -4.82 -21.68 -29.74
CA ARG A 331 -3.90 -22.73 -30.24
C ARG A 331 -4.64 -23.83 -31.00
N MET A 332 -5.81 -24.24 -30.52
CA MET A 332 -6.67 -25.24 -31.18
C MET A 332 -7.29 -24.76 -32.51
N LYS A 333 -7.37 -23.44 -32.72
CA LYS A 333 -7.93 -22.82 -33.93
C LYS A 333 -6.91 -22.50 -35.02
N ARG A 334 -5.60 -22.70 -34.80
CA ARG A 334 -4.61 -22.61 -35.89
C ARG A 334 -4.72 -23.89 -36.72
N PRO A 335 -5.24 -23.86 -37.96
CA PRO A 335 -5.23 -25.03 -38.81
C PRO A 335 -3.79 -25.39 -39.14
N LEU A 336 -3.59 -26.67 -39.45
CA LEU A 336 -2.37 -27.27 -39.99
C LEU A 336 -2.03 -26.68 -41.37
N GLU A 337 -1.66 -25.40 -41.45
CA GLU A 337 -1.20 -24.75 -42.71
C GLU A 337 0.33 -24.83 -42.88
N ALA A 338 0.98 -25.76 -42.17
CA ALA A 338 2.38 -26.10 -42.36
C ALA A 338 2.49 -27.62 -42.53
N GLY A 339 2.04 -28.10 -43.68
CA GLY A 339 2.24 -29.45 -44.19
C GLY A 339 2.55 -29.35 -45.67
#